data_AF-A0A7X6GWB0-F1
#
_entry.id   AF-A0A7X6GWB0-F1
#
_cell.length_a   1.000
_cell.length_b   1.000
_cell.length_c   1.000
_cell.angle_alpha   90.00
_cell.angle_beta   90.00
_cell.angle_gamma   90.00
#
_symmetry.space_group_name_H-M   'P 1'
#
loop_
_entity.id
_entity.type
_entity.pdbx_description
1 polymer ?
#
loop_
_entity_poly.entity_id
_entity_poly.type
_entity_poly.pdbx_seq_one_letter_code
_entity_poly.pdbx_strand_id
1 'polypeptide(L)'
;MDGRTALAAEMRARWQELTDDLGGADRMSYAKRSLCERALWLEHWIREAERALAEGRPEDFDVSRWVYASNSLQGIFAKLGLDRVARDVTDLREYMAKAKAGGDG
;
A
#
# COMPACT_ATOMS: atom_id res chain seq x y z
N MET A 1 1.24 -28.96 -4.85
CA MET A 1 1.53 -27.79 -5.73
C MET A 1 2.71 -27.05 -5.11
N ASP A 2 3.71 -26.66 -5.90
CA ASP A 2 4.89 -25.91 -5.43
C ASP A 2 4.47 -24.49 -4.99
N GLY A 3 5.02 -24.01 -3.88
CA GLY A 3 4.78 -22.66 -3.36
C GLY A 3 5.13 -21.56 -4.37
N ARG A 4 6.06 -21.82 -5.29
CA ARG A 4 6.38 -20.90 -6.41
C ARG A 4 5.21 -20.72 -7.36
N THR A 5 4.44 -21.79 -7.61
CA THR A 5 3.25 -21.73 -8.46
C THR A 5 2.13 -20.96 -7.77
N ALA A 6 1.99 -21.11 -6.44
CA ALA A 6 1.03 -20.37 -5.64
C ALA A 6 1.34 -18.86 -5.62
N LEU A 7 2.59 -18.48 -5.34
CA LEU A 7 3.02 -17.08 -5.38
C LEU A 7 2.83 -16.48 -6.77
N ALA A 8 3.18 -17.20 -7.83
CA ALA A 8 2.99 -16.72 -9.19
C ALA A 8 1.50 -16.50 -9.54
N ALA A 9 0.60 -17.34 -9.02
CA ALA A 9 -0.84 -17.16 -9.21
C ALA A 9 -1.36 -15.93 -8.44
N GLU A 10 -0.94 -15.75 -7.18
CA GLU A 10 -1.28 -14.59 -6.36
C GLU A 10 -0.78 -13.29 -7.00
N MET A 11 0.48 -13.24 -7.42
CA MET A 11 1.07 -12.05 -8.05
C MET A 11 0.35 -11.68 -9.35
N ARG A 12 -0.06 -12.66 -10.16
CA ARG A 12 -0.87 -12.41 -11.37
C ARG A 12 -2.26 -11.87 -11.04
N ALA A 13 -2.93 -12.42 -10.03
CA ALA A 13 -4.25 -11.96 -9.62
C ALA A 13 -4.21 -10.51 -9.14
N ARG A 14 -3.23 -10.17 -8.29
CA ARG A 14 -3.03 -8.79 -7.82
C ARG A 14 -2.61 -7.82 -8.90
N TRP A 15 -1.80 -8.28 -9.86
CA TRP A 15 -1.45 -7.47 -11.02
C TRP A 15 -2.67 -7.12 -11.83
N GLN A 16 -3.56 -8.09 -12.07
CA GLN A 16 -4.81 -7.84 -12.77
C GLN A 16 -5.66 -6.81 -12.03
N GLU A 17 -5.90 -7.03 -10.72
CA GLU A 17 -6.66 -6.11 -9.86
C GLU A 17 -6.09 -4.68 -9.88
N LEU A 18 -4.77 -4.53 -9.62
CA LEU A 18 -4.11 -3.23 -9.66
C LEU A 18 -4.22 -2.55 -11.03
N THR A 19 -4.10 -3.31 -12.12
CA THR A 19 -4.22 -2.72 -13.46
C THR A 19 -5.65 -2.37 -13.84
N ASP A 20 -6.64 -3.12 -13.36
CA ASP A 20 -8.06 -2.85 -13.59
C ASP A 20 -8.50 -1.56 -12.90
N ASP A 21 -8.08 -1.36 -11.63
CA ASP A 21 -8.31 -0.11 -10.88
C ASP A 21 -7.72 1.12 -11.58
N LEU A 22 -6.64 0.91 -12.34
CA LEU A 22 -5.93 1.95 -13.08
C LEU A 22 -6.41 2.11 -14.53
N GLY A 23 -7.53 1.47 -14.90
CA GLY A 23 -8.23 1.62 -16.18
C GLY A 23 -7.95 0.55 -17.23
N GLY A 24 -7.33 -0.56 -16.84
CA GLY A 24 -6.99 -1.70 -17.71
C GLY A 24 -5.57 -1.67 -18.25
N ALA A 25 -4.89 -2.82 -18.24
CA ALA A 25 -3.49 -2.96 -18.64
C ALA A 25 -3.20 -2.68 -20.12
N ASP A 26 -4.20 -2.89 -20.99
CA ASP A 26 -4.16 -2.63 -22.43
C ASP A 26 -4.06 -1.13 -22.75
N ARG A 27 -4.59 -0.29 -21.86
CA ARG A 27 -4.56 1.18 -21.97
C ARG A 27 -3.34 1.82 -21.30
N MET A 28 -2.53 1.03 -20.62
CA MET A 28 -1.33 1.50 -19.95
C MET A 28 -0.14 1.64 -20.90
N SER A 29 0.72 2.62 -20.62
CA SER A 29 2.07 2.61 -21.18
C SER A 29 2.90 1.47 -20.57
N TYR A 30 3.96 1.07 -21.27
CA TYR A 30 4.93 0.11 -20.72
C TYR A 30 5.49 0.54 -19.35
N ALA A 31 5.82 1.83 -19.21
CA ALA A 31 6.36 2.35 -17.96
C ALA A 31 5.36 2.21 -16.79
N LYS A 32 4.06 2.44 -17.03
CA LYS A 32 3.02 2.28 -16.01
C LYS A 32 2.87 0.81 -15.61
N ARG A 33 2.86 -0.13 -16.57
CA ARG A 33 2.86 -1.58 -16.29
C ARG A 33 4.08 -2.02 -15.48
N SER A 34 5.25 -1.53 -15.86
CA SER A 34 6.49 -1.83 -15.13
C SER A 34 6.42 -1.33 -13.68
N LEU A 35 5.89 -0.12 -13.45
CA LEU A 35 5.66 0.39 -12.10
C LEU A 35 4.69 -0.49 -11.28
N CYS A 36 3.61 -0.99 -11.89
CA CYS A 36 2.70 -1.94 -11.22
C CYS A 36 3.42 -3.21 -10.76
N GLU A 37 4.25 -3.82 -11.62
CA GLU A 37 5.03 -5.01 -11.25
C GLU A 37 5.99 -4.73 -10.07
N ARG A 38 6.70 -3.61 -10.11
CA ARG A 38 7.62 -3.21 -9.04
C ARG A 38 6.91 -2.91 -7.72
N ALA A 39 5.70 -2.34 -7.79
CA ALA A 39 4.87 -2.14 -6.60
C ALA A 39 4.55 -3.48 -5.94
N LEU A 40 4.09 -4.47 -6.71
CA LEU A 40 3.71 -5.79 -6.19
C LEU A 40 4.90 -6.55 -5.59
N TRP A 41 6.07 -6.50 -6.23
CA TRP A 41 7.27 -7.14 -5.69
C TRP A 41 7.75 -6.49 -4.39
N LEU A 42 7.69 -5.16 -4.30
CA LEU A 42 8.00 -4.45 -3.05
C LEU A 42 6.99 -4.78 -1.95
N GLU A 43 5.70 -4.78 -2.28
CA GLU A 43 4.63 -5.14 -1.34
C GLU A 43 4.80 -6.58 -0.82
N HIS A 44 5.08 -7.53 -1.71
CA HIS A 44 5.37 -8.91 -1.32
C HIS A 44 6.57 -8.97 -0.38
N TRP A 45 7.69 -8.34 -0.75
CA TRP A 45 8.89 -8.34 0.08
C TRP A 45 8.64 -7.71 1.47
N ILE A 46 7.88 -6.62 1.54
CA ILE A 46 7.46 -5.98 2.80
C ILE A 46 6.66 -6.96 3.67
N ARG A 47 5.69 -7.67 3.09
CA ARG A 47 4.88 -8.68 3.78
C ARG A 47 5.72 -9.85 4.29
N GLU A 48 6.72 -10.31 3.53
CA GLU A 48 7.65 -11.34 3.98
C GLU A 48 8.44 -10.88 5.22
N ALA A 49 8.93 -9.64 5.21
CA ALA A 49 9.64 -9.05 6.33
C ALA A 49 8.72 -8.91 7.57
N GLU A 50 7.50 -8.43 7.38
CA GLU A 50 6.50 -8.32 8.46
C GLU A 50 6.12 -9.69 9.03
N ARG A 51 6.03 -10.72 8.17
CA ARG A 51 5.78 -12.09 8.62
C ARG A 51 6.91 -12.63 9.47
N ALA A 52 8.18 -12.32 9.16
CA ALA A 52 9.30 -12.74 9.99
C ALA A 52 9.16 -12.23 11.44
N LEU A 53 8.73 -10.97 11.64
CA LEU A 53 8.40 -10.44 12.95
C LEU A 53 7.25 -11.20 13.62
N ALA A 54 6.16 -11.45 12.87
CA ALA A 54 4.99 -12.16 13.39
C ALA A 54 5.28 -13.61 13.81
N GLU A 55 6.24 -14.25 13.14
CA GLU A 55 6.70 -15.61 13.44
C GLU A 55 7.78 -15.67 14.53
N GLY A 56 8.14 -14.52 15.12
CA GLY A 56 9.13 -14.46 16.19
C GLY A 56 10.58 -14.60 15.73
N ARG A 57 10.88 -14.21 14.48
CA ARG A 57 12.22 -14.17 13.88
C ARG A 57 12.69 -12.73 13.64
N PRO A 58 12.88 -11.92 14.69
CA PRO A 58 13.28 -10.52 14.55
C PRO A 58 14.66 -10.34 13.91
N GLU A 59 15.53 -11.35 13.96
CA GLU A 59 16.84 -11.35 13.30
C GLU A 59 16.76 -11.33 11.77
N ASP A 60 15.65 -11.82 11.21
CA ASP A 60 15.39 -11.82 9.77
C ASP A 60 14.77 -10.47 9.30
N PHE A 61 14.45 -9.57 10.24
CA PHE A 61 13.83 -8.27 9.95
C PHE A 61 14.84 -7.12 9.98
N ASP A 62 15.10 -6.54 8.80
CA ASP A 62 15.87 -5.30 8.67
C ASP A 62 14.93 -4.09 8.58
N VAL A 63 14.83 -3.34 9.69
CA VAL A 63 13.99 -2.13 9.79
C VAL A 63 14.38 -1.05 8.78
N SER A 64 15.68 -0.88 8.49
CA SER A 64 16.15 0.17 7.58
C SER A 64 15.73 -0.16 6.15
N ARG A 65 15.89 -1.43 5.76
CA ARG A 65 15.45 -1.91 4.45
C ARG A 65 13.93 -1.91 4.31
N TRP A 66 13.21 -2.24 5.39
CA TRP A 66 11.75 -2.14 5.44
C TRP A 66 11.26 -0.70 5.21
N VAL A 67 11.81 0.28 5.93
CA VAL A 67 11.46 1.71 5.74
C VAL A 67 11.76 2.16 4.31
N TYR A 68 12.91 1.78 3.75
CA TYR A 68 13.28 2.14 2.38
C TYR A 68 12.32 1.54 1.34
N ALA A 69 11.94 0.27 1.50
CA ALA A 69 10.98 -0.40 0.62
C ALA A 69 9.60 0.25 0.71
N SER A 70 9.11 0.54 1.92
CA SER A 70 7.81 1.20 2.16
C SER A 70 7.75 2.60 1.52
N ASN A 71 8.82 3.39 1.68
CA ASN A 71 8.90 4.71 1.03
C ASN A 71 8.97 4.61 -0.49
N SER A 72 9.70 3.63 -1.02
CA SER A 72 9.77 3.37 -2.46
C SER A 72 8.41 2.95 -3.03
N LEU A 73 7.68 2.08 -2.31
CA LEU A 73 6.33 1.66 -2.67
C LEU A 73 5.36 2.84 -2.70
N GLN A 74 5.38 3.68 -1.66
CA GLN A 74 4.57 4.91 -1.61
C GLN A 74 4.86 5.82 -2.81
N GLY A 75 6.13 6.02 -3.16
CA GLY A 75 6.53 6.83 -4.31
C GLY A 75 6.08 6.24 -5.66
N ILE A 76 5.98 4.90 -5.77
CA ILE A 76 5.42 4.25 -6.96
C ILE A 76 3.91 4.46 -7.02
N PHE A 77 3.19 4.26 -5.92
CA PHE A 77 1.73 4.46 -5.88
C PHE A 77 1.33 5.90 -6.20
N ALA A 78 2.04 6.89 -5.67
CA ALA A 78 1.82 8.29 -6.05
C ALA A 78 1.99 8.52 -7.56
N LYS A 79 3.00 7.91 -8.21
CA LYS A 79 3.22 8.01 -9.66
C LYS A 79 2.16 7.27 -10.49
N LEU A 80 1.55 6.23 -9.93
CA LEU A 80 0.46 5.51 -10.58
C LEU A 80 -0.87 6.27 -10.54
N GLY A 81 -0.95 7.36 -9.77
CA GLY A 81 -2.16 8.15 -9.55
C GLY A 81 -3.00 7.65 -8.38
N LEU A 82 -2.43 6.82 -7.51
CA LEU A 82 -3.06 6.45 -6.24
C LEU A 82 -2.75 7.55 -5.23
N ASP A 83 -3.65 8.53 -5.17
CA ASP A 83 -3.53 9.66 -4.25
C ASP A 83 -3.91 9.24 -2.83
N ARG A 84 -3.23 9.86 -1.85
CA ARG A 84 -3.62 9.73 -0.45
C ARG A 84 -5.02 10.30 -0.29
N VAL A 85 -6.00 9.45 0.02
CA VAL A 85 -7.31 9.89 0.47
C VAL A 85 -7.15 10.51 1.85
N ALA A 86 -7.28 11.84 1.94
CA ALA A 86 -7.30 12.51 3.23
C ALA A 86 -8.52 12.02 4.01
N ARG A 87 -8.30 11.55 5.25
CA ARG A 87 -9.40 11.29 6.17
C ARG A 87 -10.05 12.64 6.48
N ASP A 88 -11.35 12.76 6.25
CA ASP A 88 -12.09 13.95 6.65
C ASP A 88 -12.19 13.95 8.18
N VAL A 89 -11.28 14.64 8.86
CA VAL A 89 -11.15 14.58 10.34
C VAL A 89 -12.00 15.64 11.04
N THR A 90 -12.83 16.39 10.31
CA THR A 90 -13.64 17.43 10.95
C THR A 90 -14.99 17.53 10.26
N ASP A 91 -16.02 16.85 10.79
CA ASP A 91 -17.33 17.47 10.69
C ASP A 91 -17.23 18.76 11.52
N LEU A 92 -17.09 19.89 10.83
CA LEU A 92 -17.02 21.23 11.43
C LEU A 92 -18.15 21.42 12.47
N ARG A 93 -19.28 20.73 12.29
CA ARG A 93 -20.41 20.73 13.23
C ARG A 93 -20.06 20.11 14.58
N GLU A 94 -19.31 19.00 14.62
CA GLU A 94 -18.88 18.39 15.88
C GLU A 94 -17.87 19.25 16.64
N TYR A 95 -16.96 19.91 15.91
CA TYR A 95 -15.99 20.85 16.52
C TYR A 95 -16.70 22.09 17.08
N MET A 96 -17.66 22.64 16.35
CA MET A 96 -18.49 23.77 16.81
C MET A 96 -19.42 23.40 17.96
N ALA A 97 -19.94 22.16 18.00
CA ALA A 97 -20.79 21.68 19.08
C ALA A 97 -19.99 21.52 20.39
N LYS A 98 -18.77 21.00 20.34
CA LYS A 98 -17.87 20.93 21.50
C LYS A 98 -17.42 22.31 22.00
N ALA A 99 -17.15 23.25 21.09
CA ALA A 99 -16.79 24.61 21.46
C ALA A 99 -17.94 25.38 22.16
N LYS A 100 -19.20 25.13 21.77
CA LYS A 100 -20.37 25.70 22.45
C LYS A 100 -20.70 25.02 23.78
N ALA A 101 -20.38 23.73 23.95
CA ALA A 101 -20.68 22.99 25.18
C ALA A 101 -19.71 23.27 26.34
N GLY A 102 -18.56 23.90 26.09
CA GLY A 102 -17.54 24.20 27.11
C GLY A 102 -17.41 25.67 27.49
N GLY A 103 -18.34 26.54 27.05
CA GLY A 103 -18.22 28.00 27.17
C GLY A 103 -19.14 28.69 28.18
N ASP A 104 -20.00 27.96 28.90
CA ASP A 104 -20.81 28.50 30.01
C ASP A 104 -20.34 27.86 31.32
N GLY A 105 -19.43 28.55 32.00
CA GLY A 105 -18.88 28.20 33.32
C GLY A 105 -18.04 29.33 33.88
#